data_AF-A0A371CSY0-F1
#
_entry.id   AF-A0A371CSY0-F1
#
_cell.length_a   1.000
_cell.length_b   1.000
_cell.length_c   1.000
_cell.angle_alpha   90.00
_cell.angle_beta   90.00
_cell.angle_gamma   90.00
#
_symmetry.space_group_name_H-M   'P 1'
#
loop_
_entity.id
_entity.type
_entity.pdbx_description
1 polymer ?
#
loop_
_entity_poly.entity_id
_entity_poly.type
_entity_poly.pdbx_seq_one_letter_code
_entity_poly.pdbx_strand_id
1 'polypeptide(L)'
;MARTAEDFVFFWKPEQSHGWASQWYKSPFSARVILPDGEERDVTFTTAEHWMMGQKALLFGDQEIFERIVGLPASDKSVSPPNPTQSASAVSTEGGPVRNTRSRPSRPSRSTTKASTTRVPRTRIPGPKEAKALGRKVRNFDEGRWARERERIVLAGTLHKFRQHADLRALLLGTGERGLVEASPMDRVWGVGVGARKAAEMCVSAEGREGWRMNLLGRALGEARRILRLEGEGGGASGEAAEGREAS
;
A
#
# COMPACT_ATOMS: atom_id res chain seq x y z
N MET A 1 -13.44 -26.67 20.75
CA MET A 1 -14.50 -27.16 19.85
C MET A 1 -13.87 -27.65 18.56
N ALA A 2 -14.40 -28.70 17.94
CA ALA A 2 -13.97 -29.13 16.61
C ALA A 2 -14.32 -28.04 15.60
N ARG A 3 -13.38 -27.68 14.71
CA ARG A 3 -13.66 -26.71 13.64
C ARG A 3 -14.32 -27.40 12.46
N THR A 4 -15.21 -26.69 11.76
CA THR A 4 -15.82 -27.14 10.50
C THR A 4 -15.40 -26.21 9.36
N ALA A 5 -15.80 -26.55 8.12
CA ALA A 5 -15.58 -25.67 6.97
C ALA A 5 -16.29 -24.31 7.10
N GLU A 6 -17.36 -24.23 7.90
CA GLU A 6 -18.13 -23.01 8.12
C GLU A 6 -17.37 -21.99 8.99
N ASP A 7 -16.39 -22.45 9.76
CA ASP A 7 -15.47 -21.59 10.53
C ASP A 7 -14.44 -20.88 9.64
N PHE A 8 -14.51 -21.07 8.33
CA PHE A 8 -13.55 -20.50 7.38
C PHE A 8 -14.24 -19.85 6.18
N VAL A 9 -13.54 -18.89 5.58
CA VAL A 9 -13.86 -18.29 4.28
C VAL A 9 -12.74 -18.65 3.34
N PHE A 10 -13.04 -19.53 2.38
CA PHE A 10 -12.12 -19.91 1.31
C PHE A 10 -12.29 -19.00 0.11
N PHE A 11 -11.19 -18.48 -0.43
CA PHE A 11 -11.15 -17.62 -1.60
C PHE A 11 -9.94 -17.91 -2.48
N TRP A 12 -10.02 -17.57 -3.77
CA TRP A 12 -8.88 -17.69 -4.70
C TRP A 12 -9.03 -16.75 -5.91
N LYS A 13 -9.97 -17.05 -6.80
CA LYS A 13 -10.15 -16.31 -8.05
C LYS A 13 -11.10 -15.13 -7.85
N PRO A 14 -10.84 -13.97 -8.48
CA PRO A 14 -11.65 -12.77 -8.29
C PRO A 14 -13.10 -12.91 -8.80
N GLU A 15 -13.36 -13.86 -9.71
CA GLU A 15 -14.70 -14.12 -10.25
C GLU A 15 -15.56 -15.02 -9.33
N GLN A 16 -14.99 -15.57 -8.25
CA GLN A 16 -15.72 -16.41 -7.30
C GLN A 16 -16.43 -15.56 -6.23
N SER A 17 -17.35 -16.17 -5.47
CA SER A 17 -18.15 -15.49 -4.44
C SER A 17 -17.31 -14.72 -3.41
N HIS A 18 -16.21 -15.30 -2.95
CA HIS A 18 -15.25 -14.64 -2.04
C HIS A 18 -14.05 -14.03 -2.78
N GLY A 19 -14.13 -13.89 -4.09
CA GLY A 19 -13.07 -13.35 -4.95
C GLY A 19 -12.65 -11.93 -4.56
N TRP A 20 -13.52 -11.18 -3.89
CA TRP A 20 -13.24 -9.86 -3.31
C TRP A 20 -12.03 -9.86 -2.35
N ALA A 21 -11.71 -10.99 -1.71
CA ALA A 21 -10.55 -11.11 -0.82
C ALA A 21 -9.21 -11.28 -1.59
N SER A 22 -9.28 -11.68 -2.86
CA SER A 22 -8.11 -11.85 -3.73
C SER A 22 -7.39 -10.52 -3.98
N GLN A 23 -6.06 -10.57 -4.09
CA GLN A 23 -5.24 -9.41 -4.48
C GLN A 23 -5.44 -9.01 -5.95
N TRP A 24 -6.03 -9.90 -6.76
CA TRP A 24 -6.29 -9.68 -8.19
C TRP A 24 -7.67 -9.08 -8.44
N TYR A 25 -8.53 -9.00 -7.42
CA TYR A 25 -9.81 -8.32 -7.52
C TYR A 25 -9.62 -6.83 -7.83
N LYS A 26 -10.39 -6.31 -8.78
CA LYS A 26 -10.29 -4.91 -9.22
C LYS A 26 -10.96 -3.99 -8.20
N SER A 27 -10.14 -3.44 -7.31
CA SER A 27 -10.54 -2.49 -6.27
C SER A 27 -9.50 -1.37 -6.20
N PRO A 28 -9.58 -0.34 -7.07
CA PRO A 28 -8.55 0.68 -7.17
C PRO A 28 -8.45 1.52 -5.89
N PHE A 29 -7.26 1.79 -5.40
CA PHE A 29 -7.05 2.62 -4.22
C PHE A 29 -5.84 3.53 -4.40
N SER A 30 -5.85 4.67 -3.73
CA SER A 30 -4.74 5.61 -3.72
C SER A 30 -3.90 5.45 -2.46
N ALA A 31 -2.59 5.57 -2.60
CA ALA A 31 -1.67 5.57 -1.48
C ALA A 31 -0.49 6.48 -1.80
N ARG A 32 0.02 7.15 -0.76
CA ARG A 32 1.25 7.93 -0.85
C ARG A 32 2.46 7.00 -0.79
N VAL A 33 3.39 7.19 -1.71
CA VAL A 33 4.66 6.47 -1.77
C VAL A 33 5.83 7.45 -1.78
N ILE A 34 6.99 6.99 -1.31
CA ILE A 34 8.26 7.72 -1.41
C ILE A 34 9.08 7.03 -2.49
N LEU A 35 9.47 7.79 -3.51
CA LEU A 35 10.33 7.33 -4.60
C LEU A 35 11.80 7.28 -4.16
N PRO A 36 12.69 6.56 -4.88
CA PRO A 36 14.11 6.47 -4.50
C PRO A 36 14.87 7.81 -4.46
N ASP A 37 14.38 8.82 -5.17
CA ASP A 37 14.89 10.20 -5.13
C ASP A 37 14.40 11.02 -3.91
N GLY A 38 13.54 10.43 -3.07
CA GLY A 38 12.95 11.05 -1.90
C GLY A 38 11.63 11.79 -2.17
N GLU A 39 11.15 11.82 -3.42
CA GLU A 39 9.90 12.49 -3.76
C GLU A 39 8.69 11.71 -3.23
N GLU A 40 7.78 12.40 -2.53
CA GLU A 40 6.47 11.87 -2.18
C GLU A 40 5.50 12.01 -3.35
N ARG A 41 4.83 10.92 -3.72
CA ARG A 41 3.76 10.94 -4.73
C ARG A 41 2.52 10.18 -4.28
N ASP A 42 1.36 10.73 -4.57
CA ASP A 42 0.08 10.03 -4.47
C ASP A 42 -0.14 9.19 -5.73
N VAL A 43 -0.23 7.87 -5.57
CA VAL A 43 -0.34 6.92 -6.68
C VAL A 43 -1.60 6.07 -6.52
N THR A 44 -2.35 5.91 -7.62
CA THR A 44 -3.49 5.00 -7.67
C THR A 44 -3.07 3.63 -8.19
N PHE A 45 -3.34 2.59 -7.40
CA PHE A 45 -3.10 1.19 -7.74
C PHE A 45 -4.40 0.53 -8.16
N THR A 46 -4.44 -0.11 -9.34
CA THR A 46 -5.65 -0.75 -9.87
C THR A 46 -6.10 -1.96 -9.03
N THR A 47 -5.14 -2.69 -8.47
CA THR A 47 -5.38 -3.84 -7.59
C THR A 47 -4.29 -3.88 -6.50
N ALA A 48 -4.52 -4.68 -5.45
CA ALA A 48 -3.53 -4.86 -4.41
C ALA A 48 -2.26 -5.63 -4.89
N GLU A 49 -2.37 -6.42 -5.97
CA GLU A 49 -1.19 -6.98 -6.67
C GLU A 49 -0.27 -5.87 -7.24
N HIS A 50 -0.83 -4.79 -7.80
CA HIS A 50 -0.02 -3.66 -8.28
C HIS A 50 0.72 -2.99 -7.14
N TRP A 51 0.06 -2.80 -6.00
CA TRP A 51 0.70 -2.30 -4.79
C TRP A 51 1.83 -3.21 -4.34
N MET A 52 1.58 -4.52 -4.22
CA MET A 52 2.59 -5.48 -3.76
C MET A 52 3.84 -5.47 -4.66
N MET A 53 3.66 -5.48 -5.98
CA MET A 53 4.78 -5.47 -6.92
C MET A 53 5.45 -4.09 -7.01
N GLY A 54 4.69 -3.00 -6.90
CA GLY A 54 5.22 -1.64 -6.86
C GLY A 54 6.09 -1.41 -5.63
N GLN A 55 5.59 -1.73 -4.44
CA GLN A 55 6.35 -1.64 -3.19
C GLN A 55 7.56 -2.57 -3.18
N LYS A 56 7.45 -3.75 -3.80
CA LYS A 56 8.62 -4.62 -4.02
C LYS A 56 9.68 -3.90 -4.86
N ALA A 57 9.30 -3.25 -5.96
CA ALA A 57 10.23 -2.51 -6.81
C ALA A 57 10.90 -1.38 -6.04
N LEU A 58 10.14 -0.57 -5.30
CA LEU A 58 10.67 0.51 -4.46
C LEU A 58 11.61 0.00 -3.36
N LEU A 59 11.28 -1.13 -2.73
CA LEU A 59 12.13 -1.74 -1.69
C LEU A 59 13.55 -2.03 -2.21
N PHE A 60 13.68 -2.42 -3.48
CA PHE A 60 14.95 -2.75 -4.12
C PHE A 60 15.49 -1.64 -5.04
N GLY A 61 14.94 -0.43 -4.93
CA GLY A 61 15.40 0.77 -5.66
C GLY A 61 15.10 0.75 -7.17
N ASP A 62 14.15 -0.08 -7.61
CA ASP A 62 13.80 -0.22 -9.03
C ASP A 62 12.64 0.70 -9.43
N GLN A 63 12.92 2.01 -9.51
CA GLN A 63 11.92 3.03 -9.86
C GLN A 63 11.31 2.79 -11.25
N GLU A 64 12.09 2.31 -12.21
CA GLU A 64 11.60 2.04 -13.56
C GLU A 64 10.55 0.92 -13.58
N ILE A 65 10.78 -0.17 -12.84
CA ILE A 65 9.78 -1.24 -12.70
C ILE A 65 8.55 -0.72 -11.93
N PHE A 66 8.75 0.10 -10.89
CA PHE A 66 7.64 0.74 -10.19
C PHE A 66 6.76 1.56 -11.15
N GLU A 67 7.36 2.48 -11.91
CA GLU A 67 6.65 3.36 -12.85
C GLU A 67 5.87 2.56 -13.90
N ARG A 68 6.46 1.48 -14.43
CA ARG A 68 5.79 0.57 -15.37
C ARG A 68 4.62 -0.18 -14.74
N ILE A 69 4.71 -0.57 -13.47
CA ILE A 69 3.62 -1.23 -12.74
C ILE A 69 2.44 -0.27 -12.55
N VAL A 70 2.69 1.00 -12.26
CA VAL A 70 1.63 1.99 -11.96
C VAL A 70 1.23 2.86 -13.15
N GLY A 71 1.83 2.66 -14.32
CA GLY A 71 1.55 3.42 -15.54
C GLY A 71 1.99 4.89 -15.44
N LEU A 72 3.08 5.15 -14.71
CA LEU A 72 3.73 6.46 -14.68
C LEU A 72 4.70 6.60 -15.87
N PRO A 73 4.91 7.83 -16.37
CA PRO A 73 5.97 8.10 -17.33
C PRO A 73 7.32 7.88 -16.67
N ALA A 74 8.31 7.47 -17.47
CA ALA A 74 9.67 7.34 -16.99
C ALA A 74 10.15 8.69 -16.44
N SER A 75 10.73 8.69 -15.24
CA SER A 75 11.39 9.87 -14.69
C SER A 75 12.59 10.25 -15.57
N ASP A 76 12.72 11.54 -15.90
CA ASP A 76 13.84 12.04 -16.71
C ASP A 76 15.12 11.97 -15.86
N LYS A 77 16.11 11.20 -16.32
CA LYS A 77 17.37 10.97 -15.60
C LYS A 77 18.37 12.14 -15.77
N SER A 78 17.95 13.29 -16.29
CA SER A 78 18.82 14.44 -16.58
C SER A 78 19.26 15.24 -15.34
N VAL A 79 18.69 14.97 -14.15
CA VAL A 79 19.08 15.66 -12.91
C VAL A 79 19.78 14.67 -11.98
N SER A 80 21.11 14.61 -12.09
CA SER A 80 21.96 13.98 -11.07
C SER A 80 21.78 14.69 -9.73
N PRO A 81 21.75 13.98 -8.59
CA PRO A 81 21.82 14.61 -7.28
C PRO A 81 23.18 15.33 -7.14
N PRO A 82 23.24 16.52 -6.51
CA PRO A 82 24.50 17.15 -6.19
C PRO A 82 25.32 16.21 -5.28
N ASN A 83 26.54 15.93 -5.73
CA ASN A 83 27.53 15.15 -4.99
C ASN A 83 27.81 15.79 -3.62
N PRO A 84 27.75 15.06 -2.49
CA PRO A 84 28.18 15.61 -1.21
C PRO A 84 29.71 15.58 -1.13
N THR A 85 30.35 16.61 -1.70
CA THR A 85 31.79 16.83 -1.48
C THR A 85 32.00 17.45 -0.10
N GLN A 86 32.54 16.62 0.80
CA GLN A 86 33.53 16.87 1.85
C GLN A 86 33.73 18.31 2.39
N SER A 87 33.62 18.38 3.72
CA SER A 87 34.11 19.37 4.70
C SER A 87 35.10 20.45 4.25
N ALA A 88 34.84 21.68 4.70
CA ALA A 88 35.88 22.53 5.30
C ALA A 88 35.27 23.55 6.29
N SER A 89 35.85 23.58 7.50
CA SER A 89 35.61 24.51 8.59
C SER A 89 36.49 25.76 8.45
N ALA A 90 35.99 26.94 8.88
CA ALA A 90 36.75 28.12 9.39
C ALA A 90 35.73 29.26 9.64
N VAL A 91 35.38 29.64 10.87
CA VAL A 91 36.02 30.54 11.85
C VAL A 91 36.04 32.04 11.47
N SER A 92 35.44 32.81 12.41
CA SER A 92 35.24 34.24 12.67
C SER A 92 36.15 35.33 12.04
N THR A 93 35.60 36.53 11.80
CA THR A 93 35.77 37.78 12.64
C THR A 93 35.44 39.09 11.87
N GLU A 94 34.56 39.91 12.48
CA GLU A 94 34.35 41.38 12.51
C GLU A 94 34.41 42.32 11.27
N GLY A 95 33.41 43.23 11.22
CA GLY A 95 33.67 44.67 11.40
C GLY A 95 33.42 45.66 10.25
N GLY A 96 32.38 46.51 10.38
CA GLY A 96 32.41 47.91 9.88
C GLY A 96 31.45 48.32 8.74
N PRO A 97 31.11 49.62 8.59
CA PRO A 97 29.71 50.03 8.75
C PRO A 97 28.99 50.68 7.53
N VAL A 98 27.66 50.66 7.64
CA VAL A 98 26.57 51.46 7.04
C VAL A 98 26.88 52.53 5.99
N ARG A 99 26.18 52.45 4.84
CA ARG A 99 25.80 53.62 4.04
C ARG A 99 24.34 53.54 3.57
N ASN A 100 23.61 54.57 3.98
CA ASN A 100 22.20 54.84 3.75
C ASN A 100 21.93 55.19 2.28
N THR A 101 21.04 54.47 1.60
CA THR A 101 20.37 54.98 0.40
C THR A 101 18.86 54.73 0.50
N ARG A 102 18.12 55.82 0.59
CA ARG A 102 16.65 55.87 0.56
C ARG A 102 16.21 55.71 -0.90
N SER A 103 15.69 54.54 -1.26
CA SER A 103 15.06 54.30 -2.57
C SER A 103 13.59 53.95 -2.40
N ARG A 104 12.74 54.69 -3.13
CA ARG A 104 11.26 54.64 -3.13
C ARG A 104 10.72 53.23 -3.46
N PRO A 105 9.55 52.82 -2.92
CA PRO A 105 8.91 51.58 -3.30
C PRO A 105 8.21 51.73 -4.66
N SER A 106 8.70 51.04 -5.68
CA SER A 106 7.97 50.78 -6.92
C SER A 106 7.09 49.54 -6.75
N ARG A 107 5.79 49.69 -7.07
CA ARG A 107 4.72 48.67 -7.01
C ARG A 107 5.16 47.34 -7.63
N PRO A 108 4.89 46.18 -6.99
CA PRO A 108 4.99 44.91 -7.68
C PRO A 108 3.86 44.81 -8.71
N SER A 109 4.26 44.71 -9.99
CA SER A 109 3.39 44.23 -11.07
C SER A 109 2.97 42.80 -10.73
N ARG A 110 1.66 42.62 -10.55
CA ARG A 110 1.03 41.33 -10.27
C ARG A 110 1.07 40.49 -11.55
N SER A 111 2.19 39.81 -11.78
CA SER A 111 2.25 38.71 -12.75
C SER A 111 1.39 37.57 -12.20
N THR A 112 0.24 37.36 -12.83
CA THR A 112 -0.54 36.15 -12.63
C THR A 112 0.24 34.98 -13.24
N THR A 113 1.07 34.33 -12.44
CA THR A 113 1.60 33.01 -12.78
C THR A 113 0.41 32.06 -12.76
N LYS A 114 -0.14 31.77 -13.95
CA LYS A 114 -0.99 30.59 -14.12
C LYS A 114 -0.12 29.40 -13.74
N ALA A 115 -0.47 28.71 -12.66
CA ALA A 115 0.04 27.38 -12.38
C ALA A 115 -0.37 26.49 -13.57
N SER A 116 0.53 26.37 -14.54
CA SER A 116 0.41 25.40 -15.62
C SER A 116 0.65 24.03 -15.00
N THR A 117 -0.43 23.38 -14.59
CA THR A 117 -0.41 21.95 -14.28
C THR A 117 -0.14 21.21 -15.58
N THR A 118 1.13 21.01 -15.90
CA THR A 118 1.55 20.16 -17.01
C THR A 118 1.08 18.74 -16.71
N ARG A 119 0.00 18.32 -17.38
CA ARG A 119 -0.52 16.95 -17.26
C ARG A 119 0.47 16.02 -17.98
N VAL A 120 1.39 15.44 -17.21
CA VAL A 120 2.36 14.47 -17.74
C VAL A 120 1.57 13.29 -18.34
N PRO A 121 1.85 12.88 -19.60
CA PRO A 121 1.11 11.80 -20.24
C PRO A 121 1.28 10.49 -19.45
N ARG A 122 0.16 9.91 -19.01
CA ARG A 122 0.15 8.61 -18.31
C ARG A 122 0.37 7.48 -19.30
N THR A 123 1.23 6.53 -18.96
CA THR A 123 1.45 5.32 -19.75
C THR A 123 0.37 4.27 -19.43
N ARG A 124 0.21 3.24 -20.28
CA ARG A 124 -0.75 2.15 -20.05
C ARG A 124 -0.44 1.44 -18.72
N ILE A 125 -1.44 1.34 -17.85
CA ILE A 125 -1.33 0.52 -16.63
C ILE A 125 -1.48 -0.97 -17.01
N PRO A 126 -0.54 -1.86 -16.65
CA PRO A 126 -0.63 -3.29 -16.93
C PRO A 126 -1.81 -3.96 -16.20
N GLY A 127 -2.19 -5.16 -16.61
CA GLY A 127 -3.09 -6.02 -15.82
C GLY A 127 -2.36 -6.70 -14.64
N PRO A 128 -3.06 -7.29 -13.66
CA PRO A 128 -2.44 -7.90 -12.48
C PRO A 128 -1.44 -9.03 -12.83
N LYS A 129 -1.74 -9.82 -13.86
CA LYS A 129 -0.81 -10.85 -14.38
C LYS A 129 0.48 -10.24 -14.93
N GLU A 130 0.37 -9.14 -15.68
CA GLU A 130 1.51 -8.39 -16.22
C GLU A 130 2.31 -7.72 -15.10
N ALA A 131 1.64 -7.10 -14.11
CA ALA A 131 2.29 -6.51 -12.93
C ALA A 131 3.08 -7.55 -12.13
N LYS A 132 2.51 -8.74 -11.90
CA LYS A 132 3.22 -9.87 -11.27
C LYS A 132 4.44 -10.31 -12.08
N ALA A 133 4.32 -10.32 -13.41
CA ALA A 133 5.45 -10.65 -14.29
C ALA A 133 6.56 -9.58 -14.23
N LEU A 134 6.21 -8.30 -14.12
CA LEU A 134 7.18 -7.21 -13.90
C LEU A 134 7.86 -7.32 -12.53
N GLY A 135 7.11 -7.64 -11.47
CA GLY A 135 7.67 -7.81 -10.13
C GLY A 135 8.64 -8.98 -9.98
N ARG A 136 8.67 -9.92 -10.93
CA ARG A 136 9.70 -10.98 -11.03
C ARG A 136 11.01 -10.47 -11.66
N LYS A 137 10.99 -9.31 -12.30
CA LYS A 137 12.13 -8.68 -12.99
C LYS A 137 12.75 -7.53 -12.18
N VAL A 138 12.29 -7.30 -10.95
CA VAL A 138 12.85 -6.28 -10.05
C VAL A 138 14.35 -6.52 -9.85
N ARG A 139 15.16 -5.49 -10.12
CA ARG A 139 16.60 -5.50 -9.91
C ARG A 139 16.95 -5.55 -8.43
N ASN A 140 18.18 -5.99 -8.13
CA ASN A 140 18.72 -6.05 -6.76
C ASN A 140 17.85 -6.86 -5.78
N PHE A 141 17.07 -7.81 -6.29
CA PHE A 141 16.15 -8.60 -5.48
C PHE A 141 16.92 -9.49 -4.50
N ASP A 142 16.58 -9.35 -3.22
CA ASP A 142 17.06 -10.21 -2.15
C ASP A 142 15.86 -10.90 -1.48
N GLU A 143 15.80 -12.24 -1.55
CA GLU A 143 14.68 -13.01 -1.00
C GLU A 143 14.62 -12.88 0.53
N GLY A 144 15.75 -12.79 1.22
CA GLY A 144 15.79 -12.67 2.68
C GLY A 144 15.13 -11.36 3.15
N ARG A 145 15.48 -10.24 2.53
CA ARG A 145 14.87 -8.94 2.76
C ARG A 145 13.41 -8.95 2.33
N TRP A 146 13.07 -9.52 1.18
CA TRP A 146 11.66 -9.62 0.77
C TRP A 146 10.82 -10.42 1.77
N ALA A 147 11.32 -11.55 2.27
CA ALA A 147 10.62 -12.37 3.24
C ALA A 147 10.32 -11.62 4.55
N ARG A 148 11.24 -10.75 5.01
CA ARG A 148 11.04 -9.90 6.19
C ARG A 148 10.02 -8.79 5.98
N GLU A 149 9.96 -8.23 4.76
CA GLU A 149 9.19 -7.01 4.48
C GLU A 149 7.81 -7.26 3.85
N ARG A 150 7.61 -8.41 3.19
CA ARG A 150 6.41 -8.66 2.37
C ARG A 150 5.11 -8.66 3.17
N GLU A 151 5.11 -9.15 4.41
CA GLU A 151 3.89 -9.23 5.22
C GLU A 151 3.39 -7.83 5.58
N ARG A 152 4.27 -6.92 6.03
CA ARG A 152 3.89 -5.52 6.31
C ARG A 152 3.43 -4.78 5.05
N ILE A 153 4.06 -5.06 3.90
CA ILE A 153 3.70 -4.46 2.62
C ILE A 153 2.30 -4.91 2.20
N VAL A 154 2.00 -6.21 2.25
CA VAL A 154 0.68 -6.73 1.86
C VAL A 154 -0.40 -6.30 2.85
N LEU A 155 -0.10 -6.25 4.15
CA LEU A 155 -1.02 -5.70 5.15
C LEU A 155 -1.37 -4.23 4.84
N ALA A 156 -0.38 -3.39 4.55
CA ALA A 156 -0.60 -1.99 4.21
C ALA A 156 -1.50 -1.83 2.96
N GLY A 157 -1.23 -2.58 1.90
CA GLY A 157 -2.06 -2.56 0.68
C GLY A 157 -3.48 -3.06 0.92
N THR A 158 -3.61 -4.09 1.77
CA THR A 158 -4.89 -4.62 2.21
C THR A 158 -5.68 -3.55 2.96
N LEU A 159 -5.06 -2.85 3.92
CA LEU A 159 -5.69 -1.73 4.62
C LEU A 159 -6.10 -0.60 3.67
N HIS A 160 -5.24 -0.19 2.73
CA HIS A 160 -5.61 0.84 1.76
C HIS A 160 -6.83 0.46 0.93
N LYS A 161 -6.88 -0.79 0.45
CA LYS A 161 -8.04 -1.35 -0.28
C LYS A 161 -9.30 -1.27 0.57
N PHE A 162 -9.30 -1.85 1.77
CA PHE A 162 -10.53 -1.95 2.56
C PHE A 162 -10.92 -0.62 3.23
N ARG A 163 -10.01 0.34 3.44
CA ARG A 163 -10.37 1.69 3.91
C ARG A 163 -11.08 2.52 2.85
N GLN A 164 -10.76 2.30 1.56
CA GLN A 164 -11.28 3.11 0.45
C GLN A 164 -12.50 2.48 -0.25
N HIS A 165 -12.90 1.28 0.16
CA HIS A 165 -14.04 0.54 -0.42
C HIS A 165 -14.96 0.06 0.71
N ALA A 166 -16.00 0.85 1.03
CA ALA A 166 -16.87 0.61 2.17
C ALA A 166 -17.68 -0.70 2.05
N ASP A 167 -18.08 -1.06 0.85
CA ASP A 167 -18.73 -2.34 0.52
C ASP A 167 -17.80 -3.53 0.79
N LEU A 168 -16.55 -3.47 0.33
CA LEU A 168 -15.55 -4.49 0.58
C LEU A 168 -15.19 -4.56 2.07
N ARG A 169 -15.11 -3.40 2.75
CA ARG A 169 -14.91 -3.32 4.20
C ARG A 169 -16.00 -4.08 4.94
N ALA A 170 -17.27 -3.86 4.57
CA ALA A 170 -18.40 -4.54 5.17
C ALA A 170 -18.32 -6.06 4.96
N LEU A 171 -17.94 -6.53 3.76
CA LEU A 171 -17.72 -7.95 3.48
C LEU A 171 -16.62 -8.54 4.37
N LEU A 172 -15.48 -7.86 4.52
CA LEU A 172 -14.37 -8.32 5.37
C LEU A 172 -14.78 -8.37 6.86
N LEU A 173 -15.44 -7.33 7.37
CA LEU A 173 -15.91 -7.30 8.75
C LEU A 173 -16.99 -8.36 9.02
N GLY A 174 -17.89 -8.58 8.06
CA GLY A 174 -18.94 -9.59 8.08
C GLY A 174 -18.42 -11.04 8.03
N THR A 175 -17.12 -11.25 7.83
CA THR A 175 -16.52 -12.57 8.05
C THR A 175 -16.52 -13.00 9.53
N GLY A 176 -16.75 -12.07 10.46
CA GLY A 176 -16.79 -12.38 11.90
C GLY A 176 -15.44 -12.89 12.36
N GLU A 177 -15.42 -14.00 13.10
CA GLU A 177 -14.17 -14.64 13.55
C GLU A 177 -13.67 -15.75 12.62
N ARG A 178 -14.35 -15.97 11.48
CA ARG A 178 -13.98 -17.03 10.54
C ARG A 178 -12.56 -16.84 10.02
N GLY A 179 -11.84 -17.95 9.88
CA GLY A 179 -10.48 -17.96 9.32
C GLY A 179 -10.49 -17.65 7.82
N LEU A 180 -9.64 -16.74 7.37
CA LEU A 180 -9.54 -16.37 5.96
C LEU A 180 -8.46 -17.24 5.28
N VAL A 181 -8.82 -17.93 4.20
CA VAL A 181 -7.96 -18.93 3.55
C VAL A 181 -7.86 -18.69 2.05
N GLU A 182 -6.68 -18.30 1.58
CA GLU A 182 -6.35 -18.22 0.15
C GLU A 182 -6.11 -19.65 -0.38
N ALA A 183 -7.15 -20.24 -0.94
CA ALA A 183 -7.22 -21.62 -1.41
C ALA A 183 -6.73 -21.77 -2.86
N SER A 184 -5.53 -21.24 -3.11
CA SER A 184 -4.81 -21.39 -4.38
C SER A 184 -4.01 -22.70 -4.39
N PRO A 185 -4.25 -23.61 -5.37
CA PRO A 185 -3.48 -24.85 -5.49
C PRO A 185 -1.98 -24.66 -5.79
N MET A 186 -1.63 -23.51 -6.38
CA MET A 186 -0.28 -23.25 -6.87
C MET A 186 0.53 -22.34 -5.96
N ASP A 187 -0.15 -21.62 -5.04
CA ASP A 187 0.51 -20.65 -4.15
C ASP A 187 0.74 -21.26 -2.77
N ARG A 188 2.02 -21.46 -2.44
CA ARG A 188 2.48 -22.02 -1.17
C ARG A 188 2.96 -20.95 -0.18
N VAL A 189 2.92 -19.67 -0.56
CA VAL A 189 3.35 -18.55 0.30
C VAL A 189 2.13 -17.75 0.72
N TRP A 190 1.42 -17.19 -0.25
CA TRP A 190 0.23 -16.40 0.04
C TRP A 190 -0.99 -17.28 0.29
N GLY A 191 -1.02 -18.48 -0.30
CA GLY A 191 -2.08 -19.47 -0.14
C GLY A 191 -1.69 -20.71 0.66
N VAL A 192 -2.67 -21.62 0.80
CA VAL A 192 -2.50 -22.91 1.48
C VAL A 192 -1.94 -24.02 0.59
N GLY A 193 -1.77 -23.78 -0.72
CA GLY A 193 -1.22 -24.75 -1.67
C GLY A 193 -2.19 -25.86 -2.09
N VAL A 194 -3.48 -25.71 -1.82
CA VAL A 194 -4.56 -26.63 -2.23
C VAL A 194 -5.82 -25.83 -2.57
N GLY A 195 -6.70 -26.39 -3.40
CA GLY A 195 -7.97 -25.77 -3.77
C GLY A 195 -9.01 -25.80 -2.65
N ALA A 196 -10.03 -24.93 -2.74
CA ALA A 196 -11.03 -24.70 -1.68
C ALA A 196 -11.69 -25.98 -1.16
N ARG A 197 -12.09 -26.92 -2.04
CA ARG A 197 -12.68 -28.20 -1.63
C ARG A 197 -11.73 -29.00 -0.73
N LYS A 198 -10.47 -29.16 -1.16
CA LYS A 198 -9.49 -29.93 -0.40
C LYS A 198 -9.09 -29.21 0.89
N ALA A 199 -8.98 -27.88 0.85
CA ALA A 199 -8.76 -27.06 2.03
C ALA A 199 -9.87 -27.27 3.07
N ALA A 200 -11.14 -27.26 2.64
CA ALA A 200 -12.29 -27.50 3.52
C ALA A 200 -12.29 -28.91 4.13
N GLU A 201 -11.93 -29.94 3.36
CA GLU A 201 -11.75 -31.31 3.89
C GLU A 201 -10.62 -31.37 4.94
N MET A 202 -9.52 -30.63 4.73
CA MET A 202 -8.37 -30.62 5.65
C MET A 202 -8.61 -29.77 6.90
N CYS A 203 -9.51 -28.78 6.85
CA CYS A 203 -9.65 -27.82 7.95
C CYS A 203 -10.30 -28.39 9.22
N VAL A 204 -10.91 -29.58 9.13
CA VAL A 204 -11.66 -30.20 10.23
C VAL A 204 -10.77 -30.78 11.32
N SER A 205 -9.52 -31.15 11.00
CA SER A 205 -8.54 -31.68 11.95
C SER A 205 -7.33 -30.75 12.11
N ALA A 206 -6.56 -30.92 13.20
CA ALA A 206 -5.35 -30.14 13.43
C ALA A 206 -4.26 -30.52 12.41
N GLU A 207 -4.08 -31.81 12.20
CA GLU A 207 -3.11 -32.40 11.27
C GLU A 207 -3.39 -31.97 9.83
N GLY A 208 -4.66 -31.88 9.45
CA GLY A 208 -5.06 -31.38 8.13
C GLY A 208 -4.68 -29.90 7.95
N ARG A 209 -4.84 -29.07 9.00
CA ARG A 209 -4.41 -27.67 8.97
C ARG A 209 -2.88 -27.51 8.98
N GLU A 210 -2.15 -28.40 9.64
CA GLU A 210 -0.67 -28.45 9.55
C GLU A 210 -0.19 -28.76 8.12
N GLY A 211 -1.00 -29.47 7.34
CA GLY A 211 -0.76 -29.71 5.93
C GLY A 211 -0.88 -28.46 5.05
N TRP A 212 -1.45 -27.36 5.55
CA TRP A 212 -1.52 -26.09 4.83
C TRP A 212 -0.16 -25.42 4.73
N ARG A 213 0.01 -24.65 3.65
CA ARG A 213 1.16 -23.76 3.50
C ARG A 213 0.90 -22.42 4.21
N MET A 214 1.79 -21.45 4.01
CA MET A 214 1.91 -20.28 4.90
C MET A 214 0.66 -19.39 5.02
N ASN A 215 -0.22 -19.40 4.00
CA ASN A 215 -1.47 -18.62 3.95
C ASN A 215 -1.28 -17.15 4.38
N LEU A 216 -0.18 -16.52 3.95
CA LEU A 216 0.17 -15.16 4.37
C LEU A 216 -0.94 -14.15 4.07
N LEU A 217 -1.66 -14.32 2.95
CA LEU A 217 -2.73 -13.40 2.56
C LEU A 217 -3.93 -13.52 3.50
N GLY A 218 -4.31 -14.74 3.88
CA GLY A 218 -5.35 -14.98 4.87
C GLY A 218 -5.04 -14.32 6.21
N ARG A 219 -3.78 -14.43 6.67
CA ARG A 219 -3.31 -13.76 7.89
C ARG A 219 -3.35 -12.23 7.77
N ALA A 220 -2.88 -11.67 6.66
CA ALA A 220 -2.90 -10.23 6.42
C ALA A 220 -4.34 -9.66 6.39
N LEU A 221 -5.28 -10.38 5.80
CA LEU A 221 -6.70 -9.99 5.82
C LEU A 221 -7.30 -10.07 7.22
N GLY A 222 -6.95 -11.10 8.00
CA GLY A 222 -7.40 -11.25 9.39
C GLY A 222 -6.90 -10.10 10.27
N GLU A 223 -5.65 -9.70 10.09
CA GLU A 223 -5.08 -8.55 10.80
C GLU A 223 -5.69 -7.22 10.33
N ALA A 224 -5.89 -7.04 9.02
CA ALA A 224 -6.60 -5.87 8.51
C ALA A 224 -8.02 -5.76 9.08
N ARG A 225 -8.74 -6.89 9.18
CA ARG A 225 -10.07 -6.96 9.80
C ARG A 225 -10.02 -6.49 11.26
N ARG A 226 -9.04 -6.95 12.04
CA ARG A 226 -8.84 -6.54 13.44
C ARG A 226 -8.64 -5.03 13.55
N ILE A 227 -7.74 -4.46 12.75
CA ILE A 227 -7.44 -3.02 12.74
C ILE A 227 -8.69 -2.20 12.37
N LEU A 228 -9.41 -2.60 11.32
CA LEU A 228 -10.59 -1.88 10.83
C LEU A 228 -11.78 -1.91 11.79
N ARG A 229 -11.86 -2.89 12.70
CA ARG A 229 -12.84 -2.89 13.81
C ARG A 229 -12.53 -1.83 14.84
N LEU A 230 -11.27 -1.79 15.29
CA LEU A 230 -10.81 -0.81 16.28
C LEU A 230 -10.97 0.63 15.79
N GLU A 231 -10.75 0.87 14.49
CA GLU A 231 -11.01 2.18 13.86
C GLU A 231 -12.51 2.59 13.91
N GLY A 232 -13.43 1.62 13.84
CA GLY A 232 -14.86 1.88 13.93
C GLY A 232 -15.33 2.18 15.36
N GLU A 233 -14.78 1.48 16.35
CA GLU A 233 -15.09 1.66 17.77
C GLU A 233 -14.52 3.00 18.31
N GLY A 234 -13.30 3.36 17.90
CA GLY A 234 -12.66 4.62 18.30
C GLY A 234 -13.27 5.89 17.67
N GLY A 235 -14.03 5.74 16.59
CA GLY A 235 -14.75 6.85 15.94
C GLY A 235 -16.11 7.18 16.57
N GLY A 236 -16.65 6.29 17.41
CA GLY A 236 -17.94 6.49 18.10
C GLY A 236 -17.82 7.17 19.47
N ALA A 237 -16.66 7.07 20.13
CA ALA A 237 -16.48 7.56 21.50
C ALA A 237 -16.27 9.09 21.62
N SER A 238 -16.12 9.83 20.51
CA SER A 238 -15.91 11.28 20.50
C SER A 238 -17.18 12.11 20.24
N GLY A 239 -18.33 11.48 19.98
CA GLY A 239 -19.58 12.16 19.61
C GLY A 239 -20.61 12.36 20.74
N GLU A 240 -20.45 11.75 21.91
CA GLU A 240 -21.53 11.62 22.91
C GLU A 240 -21.26 12.35 24.23
N ALA A 241 -20.32 13.31 24.25
CA ALA A 241 -19.96 14.07 25.46
C ALA A 241 -20.42 15.55 25.46
N ALA A 242 -21.23 15.98 24.49
CA ALA A 242 -21.59 17.39 24.32
C ALA A 242 -23.10 17.72 24.43
N GLU A 243 -23.91 16.84 25.03
CA GLU A 243 -25.31 17.14 25.31
C GLU A 243 -25.67 16.71 26.74
N GLY A 244 -25.49 17.61 27.69
CA GLY A 244 -25.76 17.30 29.09
C GLY A 244 -25.34 18.35 30.10
N ARG A 245 -25.43 19.65 29.79
CA ARG A 245 -25.43 20.73 30.79
C ARG A 245 -26.23 21.93 30.30
N GLU A 246 -27.55 21.82 30.37
CA GLU A 246 -28.43 22.96 30.63
C GLU A 246 -29.79 22.45 31.09
N ALA A 247 -29.96 22.27 32.40
CA ALA A 247 -31.24 22.39 33.08
C ALA A 247 -31.02 22.36 34.60
N SER A 248 -31.45 23.46 35.24
CA SER A 248 -31.65 23.73 36.67
C SER A 248 -30.43 24.14 37.49
#